data_AF-A0A7W8Z6Y4-F1
#
_entry.id   AF-A0A7W8Z6Y4-F1
#
_cell.length_a   1.000
_cell.length_b   1.000
_cell.length_c   1.000
_cell.angle_alpha   90.00
_cell.angle_beta   90.00
_cell.angle_gamma   90.00
#
_symmetry.space_group_name_H-M   'P 1'
#
loop_
_entity.id
_entity.type
_entity.pdbx_description
1 polymer ?
#
loop_
_entity_poly.entity_id
_entity_poly.type
_entity_poly.pdbx_seq_one_letter_code
_entity_poly.pdbx_strand_id
1 'polypeptide(L)'
;MVVNPTQARELLAAVTYVGRARGAMLAGMFACMYFAGLRPAEAAGLREKDCHLPETGWGLLTLEETRPESGRRFSDSGETHDVRGLKQRRRKAIRDVPIPLELVKILRAHIEEHGAAADGRLFRTATGGVFSTTAYAKVWKEARMYALTPDQVASSLAGRPYDLRHAAVSLWLNSGVPAPDVAERAGHSVDVLLRVYAKCIDGQREIANQRIADALTT
;
A
#
# COMPACT_ATOMS: atom_id res chain seq x y z
N MET A 1 -0.42 -17.20 -0.73
CA MET A 1 -0.18 -16.87 0.70
C MET A 1 -0.02 -15.37 0.83
N VAL A 2 -0.52 -14.78 1.91
CA VAL A 2 -0.44 -13.35 2.16
C VAL A 2 0.67 -13.08 3.18
N VAL A 3 1.39 -11.99 2.99
CA VAL A 3 2.48 -11.57 3.89
C VAL A 3 1.89 -11.14 5.24
N ASN A 4 2.34 -11.78 6.32
CA ASN A 4 1.95 -11.37 7.67
C ASN A 4 2.75 -10.14 8.16
N PRO A 5 2.35 -9.48 9.26
CA PRO A 5 3.04 -8.27 9.75
C PRO A 5 4.53 -8.45 10.04
N THR A 6 4.94 -9.61 10.55
CA THR A 6 6.36 -9.91 10.82
C THR A 6 7.15 -9.98 9.51
N GLN A 7 6.68 -10.77 8.55
CA GLN A 7 7.30 -10.91 7.23
C GLN A 7 7.34 -9.57 6.47
N ALA A 8 6.32 -8.74 6.63
CA ALA A 8 6.31 -7.41 6.01
C ALA A 8 7.41 -6.51 6.59
N ARG A 9 7.60 -6.52 7.91
CA ARG A 9 8.70 -5.77 8.55
C ARG A 9 10.07 -6.28 8.10
N GLU A 10 10.25 -7.60 8.04
CA GLU A 10 11.49 -8.20 7.54
C GLU A 10 11.78 -7.82 6.09
N LEU A 11 10.77 -7.84 5.22
CA LEU A 11 10.89 -7.38 3.83
C LEU A 11 11.22 -5.89 3.76
N LEU A 12 10.56 -5.04 4.54
CA LEU A 12 10.83 -3.59 4.55
C LEU A 12 12.23 -3.28 5.08
N ALA A 13 12.69 -3.99 6.10
CA ALA A 13 14.07 -3.92 6.57
C ALA A 13 15.04 -4.39 5.48
N ALA A 14 14.79 -5.52 4.83
CA ALA A 14 15.62 -6.00 3.73
C ALA A 14 15.73 -5.01 2.57
N VAL A 15 14.66 -4.27 2.26
CA VAL A 15 14.68 -3.23 1.23
C VAL A 15 15.75 -2.17 1.54
N THR A 16 16.00 -1.81 2.80
CA THR A 16 17.00 -0.78 3.13
C THR A 16 18.43 -1.20 2.79
N TYR A 17 18.69 -2.51 2.68
CA TYR A 17 19.99 -3.06 2.28
C TYR A 17 20.18 -3.15 0.76
N VAL A 18 19.13 -2.90 -0.03
CA VAL A 18 19.19 -3.02 -1.49
C VAL A 18 19.81 -1.79 -2.13
N GLY A 19 21.05 -1.95 -2.60
CA GLY A 19 21.83 -0.88 -3.22
C GLY A 19 22.19 0.24 -2.24
N ARG A 20 22.98 1.21 -2.70
CA ARG A 20 23.60 2.20 -1.79
C ARG A 20 22.63 3.20 -1.14
N ALA A 21 21.59 3.61 -1.87
CA ALA A 21 20.61 4.60 -1.40
C ALA A 21 19.18 4.35 -1.93
N ARG A 22 19.06 3.52 -2.98
CA ARG A 22 17.80 3.32 -3.70
C ARG A 22 16.81 2.50 -2.88
N GLY A 23 17.32 1.52 -2.12
CA GLY A 23 16.56 0.73 -1.17
C GLY A 23 15.94 1.58 -0.07
N ALA A 24 16.76 2.34 0.68
CA ALA A 24 16.28 3.24 1.74
C ALA A 24 15.14 4.17 1.26
N MET A 25 15.31 4.82 0.10
CA MET A 25 14.28 5.67 -0.51
C MET A 25 12.98 4.91 -0.83
N LEU A 26 13.05 3.65 -1.26
CA LEU A 26 11.88 2.84 -1.62
C LEU A 26 11.25 2.11 -0.43
N ALA A 27 11.97 1.98 0.70
CA ALA A 27 11.44 1.35 1.91
C ALA A 27 10.20 2.09 2.42
N GLY A 28 10.23 3.43 2.47
CA GLY A 28 9.07 4.24 2.82
C GLY A 28 7.90 4.08 1.82
N MET A 29 8.20 3.95 0.53
CA MET A 29 7.19 3.73 -0.51
C MET A 29 6.48 2.38 -0.32
N PHE A 30 7.23 1.30 -0.08
CA PHE A 30 6.65 -0.01 0.18
C PHE A 30 5.93 -0.07 1.53
N ALA A 31 6.41 0.66 2.54
CA ALA A 31 5.72 0.79 3.82
C ALA A 31 4.33 1.44 3.64
N CYS A 32 4.20 2.47 2.80
CA CYS A 32 2.90 3.05 2.44
C CYS A 32 1.97 2.03 1.78
N MET A 33 2.51 1.17 0.91
CA MET A 33 1.72 0.13 0.25
C MET A 33 1.22 -0.93 1.24
N TYR A 34 2.01 -1.26 2.27
CA TYR A 34 1.66 -2.28 3.26
C TYR A 34 0.78 -1.76 4.40
N PHE A 35 1.15 -0.64 5.03
CA PHE A 35 0.44 -0.16 6.21
C PHE A 35 -0.78 0.71 5.88
N ALA A 36 -0.78 1.35 4.72
CA ALA A 36 -1.85 2.23 4.27
C ALA A 36 -2.53 1.71 2.99
N GLY A 37 -2.12 0.55 2.47
CA GLY A 37 -2.75 -0.08 1.33
C GLY A 37 -2.64 0.73 0.04
N LEU A 38 -1.69 1.66 -0.12
CA LEU A 38 -1.59 2.53 -1.31
C LEU A 38 -1.32 1.71 -2.59
N ARG A 39 -1.87 2.17 -3.72
CA ARG A 39 -1.44 1.71 -5.05
C ARG A 39 -0.01 2.22 -5.31
N PRO A 40 0.81 1.53 -6.13
CA PRO A 40 2.15 1.99 -6.48
C PRO A 40 2.19 3.44 -6.98
N ALA A 41 1.22 3.84 -7.81
CA ALA A 41 1.13 5.21 -8.33
C ALA A 41 0.74 6.24 -7.25
N GLU A 42 -0.11 5.88 -6.29
CA GLU A 42 -0.47 6.74 -5.15
C GLU A 42 0.76 6.94 -4.26
N ALA A 43 1.47 5.85 -3.93
CA ALA A 43 2.69 5.90 -3.14
C ALA A 43 3.78 6.74 -3.82
N ALA A 44 4.06 6.50 -5.10
CA ALA A 44 5.03 7.27 -5.87
C ALA A 44 4.68 8.77 -5.99
N GLY A 45 3.39 9.11 -5.91
CA GLY A 45 2.88 10.47 -5.97
C GLY A 45 2.73 11.16 -4.62
N LEU A 46 2.95 10.46 -3.50
CA LEU A 46 2.69 10.97 -2.15
C LEU A 46 3.57 12.17 -1.83
N ARG A 47 2.95 13.24 -1.34
CA ARG A 47 3.64 14.48 -0.98
C ARG A 47 3.57 14.74 0.50
N GLU A 48 4.54 15.50 1.00
CA GLU A 48 4.62 15.89 2.41
C GLU A 48 3.34 16.60 2.90
N LYS A 49 2.82 17.53 2.09
CA LYS A 49 1.58 18.26 2.41
C LYS A 49 0.33 17.38 2.54
N ASP A 50 0.37 16.17 2.00
CA ASP A 50 -0.74 15.22 2.00
C ASP A 50 -0.66 14.27 3.23
N CYS A 51 0.31 14.49 4.12
CA CYS A 51 0.61 13.66 5.28
C CYS A 51 0.40 14.43 6.59
N HIS A 52 -0.47 13.93 7.46
CA HIS A 52 -0.53 14.31 8.86
C HIS A 52 0.23 13.28 9.71
N LEU A 53 1.38 13.68 10.26
CA LEU A 53 2.36 12.80 10.91
C LEU A 53 2.61 13.21 12.38
N PRO A 54 1.67 12.94 13.31
CA PRO A 54 1.82 13.32 14.71
C PRO A 54 2.94 12.54 15.40
N GLU A 55 3.47 13.05 16.51
CA GLU A 55 4.52 12.38 17.28
C GLU A 55 4.02 11.11 17.99
N THR A 56 2.73 11.12 18.36
CA THR A 56 2.04 10.00 19.02
C THR A 56 0.68 9.75 18.37
N GLY A 57 0.21 8.51 18.44
CA GLY A 57 -1.08 8.12 17.89
C GLY A 57 -1.10 7.86 16.38
N TRP A 58 -2.29 7.88 15.81
CA TRP A 58 -2.53 7.61 14.39
C TRP A 58 -2.29 8.85 13.55
N GLY A 59 -1.68 8.68 12.38
CA GLY A 59 -1.59 9.71 11.36
C GLY A 59 -2.70 9.60 10.32
N LEU A 60 -2.64 10.47 9.32
CA LEU A 60 -3.59 10.50 8.21
C LEU A 60 -2.84 10.75 6.90
N LEU A 61 -3.19 10.01 5.84
CA LEU A 61 -2.81 10.34 4.47
C LEU A 61 -4.05 10.77 3.70
N THR A 62 -3.99 11.92 3.05
CA THR A 62 -5.07 12.43 2.20
C THR A 62 -4.71 12.19 0.73
N LEU A 63 -5.37 11.23 0.10
CA LEU A 63 -5.03 10.77 -1.25
C LEU A 63 -6.01 11.33 -2.28
N GLU A 64 -5.48 11.96 -3.33
CA GLU A 64 -6.26 12.25 -4.53
C GLU A 64 -6.49 10.96 -5.34
N GLU A 65 -7.75 10.55 -5.45
CA GLU A 65 -8.16 9.37 -6.20
C GLU A 65 -7.96 9.62 -7.70
N THR A 66 -6.95 8.96 -8.27
CA THR A 66 -6.82 8.81 -9.72
C THR A 66 -7.85 7.76 -10.16
N ARG A 67 -9.09 8.18 -10.40
CA ARG A 67 -10.08 7.29 -11.03
C ARG A 67 -9.58 6.95 -12.43
N PRO A 68 -9.38 5.67 -12.79
CA PRO A 68 -9.26 5.33 -14.20
C PRO A 68 -10.58 5.75 -14.86
N GLU A 69 -10.51 6.53 -15.93
CA GLU A 69 -11.70 6.85 -16.72
C GLU A 69 -12.41 5.55 -17.06
N SER A 70 -13.68 5.50 -16.68
CA SER A 70 -14.58 4.37 -16.85
C SER A 70 -14.55 3.86 -18.28
N GLY A 71 -14.12 2.60 -18.44
CA GLY A 71 -14.30 1.84 -19.67
C GLY A 71 -13.08 1.03 -20.11
N ARG A 72 -12.53 0.13 -19.27
CA ARG A 72 -11.75 -1.02 -19.74
C ARG A 72 -11.76 -2.13 -18.70
N ARG A 73 -12.25 -3.30 -19.11
CA ARG A 73 -12.02 -4.59 -18.44
C ARG A 73 -10.53 -4.69 -18.11
N PHE A 74 -10.24 -4.95 -16.85
CA PHE A 74 -8.90 -5.29 -16.40
C PHE A 74 -8.58 -6.68 -16.97
N SER A 75 -7.88 -6.73 -18.10
CA SER A 75 -7.26 -7.96 -18.59
C SER A 75 -5.85 -8.05 -18.03
N ASP A 76 -5.54 -9.22 -17.50
CA ASP A 76 -4.29 -9.62 -16.89
C ASP A 76 -3.22 -9.79 -17.99
N SER A 77 -2.63 -8.68 -18.45
CA SER A 77 -1.39 -8.71 -19.23
C SER A 77 -0.73 -7.32 -19.22
N GLY A 78 0.51 -7.27 -18.75
CA GLY A 78 1.30 -6.06 -18.56
C GLY A 78 1.83 -5.47 -19.87
N GLU A 79 0.96 -4.97 -20.74
CA GLU A 79 1.36 -4.14 -21.87
C GLU A 79 0.65 -2.78 -21.85
N THR A 80 1.45 -1.73 -22.03
CA THR A 80 1.00 -0.34 -22.05
C THR A 80 0.67 0.04 -23.49
N HIS A 81 -0.61 0.26 -23.79
CA HIS A 81 -1.00 1.03 -24.96
C HIS A 81 -1.79 2.27 -24.54
N ASP A 82 -1.12 3.41 -24.69
CA ASP A 82 -1.67 4.75 -24.59
C ASP A 82 -2.64 4.99 -25.77
N VAL A 83 -3.87 5.40 -25.46
CA VAL A 83 -4.74 6.03 -26.45
C VAL A 83 -5.32 7.28 -25.80
N ARG A 84 -4.73 8.40 -26.21
CA ARG A 84 -5.19 9.77 -25.95
C ARG A 84 -6.68 9.92 -26.25
N GLY A 85 -7.42 10.43 -25.29
CA GLY A 85 -8.79 10.90 -25.48
C GLY A 85 -9.11 11.95 -24.42
N LEU A 86 -9.14 13.22 -24.81
CA LEU A 86 -9.66 14.31 -23.98
C LEU A 86 -11.08 13.97 -23.53
N LYS A 87 -11.38 14.04 -22.22
CA LYS A 87 -12.63 14.61 -21.70
C LYS A 87 -12.65 14.81 -20.17
N GLN A 88 -12.89 16.06 -19.78
CA GLN A 88 -13.47 16.50 -18.50
C GLN A 88 -12.71 16.14 -17.20
N ARG A 89 -12.06 17.17 -16.64
CA ARG A 89 -11.71 17.23 -15.21
C ARG A 89 -12.99 17.11 -14.36
N ARG A 90 -13.46 15.90 -14.10
CA ARG A 90 -14.27 15.61 -12.92
C ARG A 90 -13.33 15.80 -11.71
N ARG A 91 -13.78 16.56 -10.70
CA ARG A 91 -13.04 16.73 -9.44
C ARG A 91 -12.60 15.34 -8.97
N LYS A 92 -11.28 15.15 -8.81
CA LYS A 92 -10.73 13.92 -8.25
C LYS A 92 -11.37 13.71 -6.88
N ALA A 93 -11.88 12.52 -6.60
CA ALA A 93 -12.35 12.23 -5.26
C ALA A 93 -11.14 12.23 -4.33
N ILE A 94 -11.29 12.74 -3.11
CA ILE A 94 -10.25 12.71 -2.10
C ILE A 94 -10.69 11.65 -1.09
N ARG A 95 -9.74 10.81 -0.65
CA ARG A 95 -9.99 9.81 0.40
C ARG A 95 -8.93 9.91 1.47
N ASP A 96 -9.37 9.81 2.72
CA ASP A 96 -8.48 9.81 3.86
C ASP A 96 -8.17 8.37 4.28
N VAL A 97 -6.89 8.13 4.58
CA VAL A 97 -6.40 6.82 5.02
C VAL A 97 -5.72 6.99 6.38
N PRO A 98 -6.36 6.55 7.48
CA PRO A 98 -5.72 6.53 8.78
C PRO A 98 -4.52 5.58 8.76
N ILE A 99 -3.37 6.06 9.25
CA ILE A 99 -2.13 5.29 9.25
C ILE A 99 -1.63 4.99 10.67
N PRO A 100 -1.15 3.77 10.94
CA PRO A 100 -0.66 3.42 12.25
C PRO A 100 0.61 4.21 12.58
N LEU A 101 0.89 4.39 13.88
CA LEU A 101 2.08 5.08 14.38
C LEU A 101 3.39 4.53 13.78
N GLU A 102 3.42 3.24 13.46
CA GLU A 102 4.57 2.61 12.80
C GLU A 102 4.89 3.24 11.43
N LEU A 103 3.88 3.43 10.57
CA LEU A 103 4.07 4.10 9.28
C LEU A 103 4.38 5.59 9.47
N VAL A 104 3.77 6.24 10.48
CA VAL A 104 4.08 7.64 10.82
C VAL A 104 5.57 7.80 11.13
N LYS A 105 6.13 6.92 11.96
CA LYS A 105 7.57 6.94 12.30
C LYS A 105 8.45 6.73 11.08
N ILE A 106 8.10 5.78 10.22
CA ILE A 106 8.84 5.51 8.96
C ILE A 106 8.84 6.76 8.07
N LEU A 107 7.69 7.41 7.88
CA LEU A 107 7.58 8.59 7.04
C LEU A 107 8.30 9.80 7.63
N ARG A 108 8.25 10.01 8.94
CA ARG A 108 9.00 11.07 9.62
C ARG A 108 10.51 10.87 9.45
N ALA A 109 11.02 9.66 9.70
CA ALA A 109 12.42 9.35 9.50
C ALA A 109 12.86 9.52 8.03
N HIS A 110 12.01 9.11 7.09
CA HIS A 110 12.26 9.31 5.66
C HIS A 110 12.36 10.80 5.30
N ILE A 111 11.46 11.63 5.81
CA ILE A 111 11.46 13.08 5.57
C ILE A 111 12.70 13.73 6.22
N GLU A 112 13.07 13.32 7.42
CA GLU A 112 14.26 13.83 8.11
C GLU A 112 15.55 13.50 7.33
N GLU A 113 15.68 12.26 6.86
CA GLU A 113 16.90 11.82 6.19
C GLU A 113 17.01 12.25 4.73
N HIS A 114 15.88 12.29 4.02
CA HIS A 114 15.87 12.53 2.58
C HIS A 114 15.23 13.85 2.18
N GLY A 115 14.44 14.50 3.03
CA GLY A 115 13.60 15.63 2.65
C GLY A 115 12.60 15.29 1.53
N ALA A 116 11.93 16.32 1.00
CA ALA A 116 11.03 16.19 -0.14
C ALA A 116 11.71 16.65 -1.45
N ALA A 117 11.18 16.19 -2.59
CA ALA A 117 11.49 16.77 -3.90
C ALA A 117 10.98 18.22 -4.00
N ALA A 118 11.43 18.96 -5.01
CA ALA A 118 10.96 20.33 -5.28
C ALA A 118 9.43 20.43 -5.50
N ASP A 119 8.79 19.36 -5.96
CA ASP A 119 7.33 19.27 -6.12
C ASP A 119 6.59 18.71 -4.88
N GLY A 120 7.33 18.49 -3.79
CA GLY A 120 6.84 18.00 -2.51
C GLY A 120 6.78 16.47 -2.38
N ARG A 121 7.14 15.71 -3.43
CA ARG A 121 7.10 14.23 -3.36
C ARG A 121 8.11 13.68 -2.38
N LEU A 122 7.69 12.67 -1.62
CA LEU A 122 8.55 12.00 -0.65
C LEU A 122 9.55 11.06 -1.33
N PHE A 123 9.10 10.27 -2.31
CA PHE A 123 9.92 9.24 -2.96
C PHE A 123 10.39 9.69 -4.33
N ARG A 124 11.72 9.74 -4.51
CA ARG A 124 12.32 10.27 -5.75
C ARG A 124 13.64 9.59 -6.09
N THR A 125 13.99 9.60 -7.37
CA THR A 125 15.33 9.23 -7.82
C THR A 125 16.36 10.26 -7.36
N ALA A 126 17.65 9.95 -7.47
CA ALA A 126 18.73 10.91 -7.19
C ALA A 126 18.64 12.20 -8.02
N THR A 127 17.99 12.13 -9.20
CA THR A 127 17.74 13.28 -10.08
C THR A 127 16.42 14.01 -9.78
N GLY A 128 15.68 13.60 -8.73
CA GLY A 128 14.39 14.17 -8.35
C GLY A 128 13.18 13.64 -9.13
N GLY A 129 13.38 12.66 -10.01
CA GLY A 129 12.33 12.05 -10.84
C GLY A 129 11.55 10.93 -10.13
N VAL A 130 10.58 10.35 -10.83
CA VAL A 130 9.78 9.20 -10.35
C VAL A 130 10.53 7.89 -10.61
N PHE A 131 10.39 6.93 -9.70
CA PHE A 131 10.85 5.56 -9.95
C PHE A 131 9.98 4.89 -11.03
N SER A 132 10.63 4.30 -12.03
CA SER A 132 9.90 3.44 -12.97
C SER A 132 9.42 2.16 -12.29
N THR A 133 8.36 1.56 -12.85
CA THR A 133 7.84 0.27 -12.39
C THR A 133 8.90 -0.80 -12.33
N THR A 134 9.76 -0.85 -13.34
CA THR A 134 10.89 -1.78 -13.42
C THR A 134 11.92 -1.53 -12.31
N ALA A 135 12.16 -0.26 -11.95
CA ALA A 135 13.15 0.09 -10.94
C ALA A 135 12.74 -0.39 -9.54
N TYR A 136 11.51 -0.10 -9.10
CA TYR A 136 11.06 -0.59 -7.80
C TYR A 136 10.82 -2.10 -7.80
N ALA A 137 10.40 -2.71 -8.92
CA ALA A 137 10.23 -4.16 -9.02
C ALA A 137 11.57 -4.91 -8.87
N LYS A 138 12.66 -4.36 -9.43
CA LYS A 138 14.01 -4.90 -9.25
C LYS A 138 14.44 -4.87 -7.79
N VAL A 139 14.25 -3.72 -7.11
CA VAL A 139 14.59 -3.56 -5.69
C VAL A 139 13.79 -4.55 -4.84
N TRP A 140 12.50 -4.71 -5.12
CA TRP A 140 11.65 -5.67 -4.42
C TRP A 140 12.12 -7.11 -4.59
N LYS A 141 12.46 -7.51 -5.82
CA LYS A 141 12.96 -8.86 -6.11
C LYS A 141 14.24 -9.15 -5.31
N GLU A 142 15.14 -8.17 -5.20
CA GLU A 142 16.38 -8.29 -4.45
C GLU A 142 16.13 -8.37 -2.94
N ALA A 143 15.26 -7.52 -2.40
CA ALA A 143 14.87 -7.56 -0.99
C ALA A 143 14.27 -8.91 -0.59
N ARG A 144 13.45 -9.53 -1.45
CA ARG A 144 12.92 -10.89 -1.21
C ARG A 144 14.03 -11.91 -1.00
N MET A 145 15.15 -11.82 -1.73
CA MET A 145 16.26 -12.75 -1.59
C MET A 145 17.01 -12.58 -0.25
N TYR A 146 16.92 -11.40 0.37
CA TYR A 146 17.51 -11.15 1.68
C TYR A 146 16.58 -11.54 2.84
N ALA A 147 15.27 -11.32 2.69
CA ALA A 147 14.30 -11.52 3.76
C ALA A 147 13.72 -12.93 3.84
N LEU A 148 13.64 -13.66 2.71
CA LEU A 148 12.89 -14.91 2.62
C LEU A 148 13.81 -16.11 2.41
N THR A 149 13.37 -17.29 2.84
CA THR A 149 14.06 -18.55 2.53
C THR A 149 14.01 -18.84 1.03
N PRO A 150 14.95 -19.65 0.48
CA PRO A 150 14.92 -20.01 -0.94
C PRO A 150 13.57 -20.57 -1.43
N ASP A 151 12.92 -21.42 -0.63
CA ASP A 151 11.61 -21.98 -0.94
C ASP A 151 10.52 -20.90 -0.96
N GLN A 152 10.56 -19.95 -0.03
CA GLN A 152 9.63 -18.81 0.00
C GLN A 152 9.86 -17.86 -1.18
N VAL A 153 11.11 -17.63 -1.58
CA VAL A 153 11.45 -16.84 -2.78
C VAL A 153 10.90 -17.50 -4.05
N ALA A 154 11.02 -18.82 -4.16
CA ALA A 154 10.47 -19.61 -5.26
C ALA A 154 8.93 -19.65 -5.26
N SER A 155 8.30 -19.48 -4.09
CA SER A 155 6.85 -19.39 -3.96
C SER A 155 6.28 -18.04 -4.44
N SER A 156 4.95 -17.96 -4.52
CA SER A 156 4.22 -16.72 -4.80
C SER A 156 4.18 -15.72 -3.63
N LEU A 157 4.79 -16.03 -2.48
CA LEU A 157 4.81 -15.14 -1.32
C LEU A 157 5.50 -13.82 -1.65
N ALA A 158 4.76 -12.72 -1.50
CA ALA A 158 5.28 -11.37 -1.76
C ALA A 158 5.88 -11.20 -3.17
N GLY A 159 5.41 -11.96 -4.17
CA GLY A 159 6.04 -12.02 -5.49
C GLY A 159 6.14 -10.65 -6.20
N ARG A 160 5.18 -9.75 -5.95
CA ARG A 160 5.14 -8.40 -6.50
C ARG A 160 4.97 -7.36 -5.39
N PRO A 161 5.45 -6.12 -5.58
CA PRO A 161 5.15 -5.02 -4.67
C PRO A 161 3.66 -4.82 -4.43
N TYR A 162 2.84 -5.02 -5.48
CA TYR A 162 1.37 -4.89 -5.39
C TYR A 162 0.74 -5.88 -4.39
N ASP A 163 1.42 -6.99 -4.10
CA ASP A 163 0.94 -7.96 -3.11
C ASP A 163 0.97 -7.39 -1.68
N LEU A 164 1.75 -6.32 -1.40
CA LEU A 164 1.70 -5.60 -0.12
C LEU A 164 0.35 -4.93 0.11
N ARG A 165 -0.24 -4.34 -0.94
CA ARG A 165 -1.58 -3.77 -0.86
C ARG A 165 -2.62 -4.85 -0.63
N HIS A 166 -2.50 -6.00 -1.29
CA HIS A 166 -3.36 -7.15 -1.01
C HIS A 166 -3.23 -7.62 0.43
N ALA A 167 -2.01 -7.61 0.98
CA ALA A 167 -1.76 -7.97 2.36
C ALA A 167 -2.38 -6.97 3.35
N ALA A 168 -2.26 -5.66 3.08
CA ALA A 168 -2.91 -4.61 3.87
C ALA A 168 -4.42 -4.83 4.01
N VAL A 169 -5.09 -4.99 2.85
CA VAL A 169 -6.55 -5.15 2.80
C VAL A 169 -7.00 -6.45 3.46
N SER A 170 -6.26 -7.54 3.24
CA SER A 170 -6.54 -8.82 3.89
C SER A 170 -6.37 -8.73 5.41
N LEU A 171 -5.34 -8.03 5.88
CA LEU A 171 -5.08 -7.81 7.30
C LEU A 171 -6.21 -7.02 7.96
N TRP A 172 -6.64 -5.90 7.35
CA TRP A 172 -7.73 -5.09 7.90
C TRP A 172 -9.04 -5.88 7.99
N LEU A 173 -9.37 -6.61 6.92
CA LEU A 173 -10.53 -7.49 6.93
C LEU A 173 -10.42 -8.52 8.03
N ASN A 174 -9.34 -9.29 8.09
CA ASN A 174 -9.17 -10.36 9.10
C ASN A 174 -9.07 -9.82 10.54
N SER A 175 -8.74 -8.55 10.72
CA SER A 175 -8.80 -7.84 12.02
C SER A 175 -10.22 -7.38 12.35
N GLY A 176 -11.19 -7.69 11.49
CA GLY A 176 -12.60 -7.35 11.56
C GLY A 176 -12.90 -5.86 11.36
N VAL A 177 -12.07 -5.12 10.61
CA VAL A 177 -12.47 -3.78 10.17
C VAL A 177 -13.68 -3.92 9.23
N PRO A 178 -14.76 -3.13 9.41
CA PRO A 178 -15.94 -3.22 8.55
C PRO A 178 -15.59 -3.07 7.07
N ALA A 179 -16.17 -3.94 6.22
CA ALA A 179 -15.89 -3.93 4.78
C ALA A 179 -16.09 -2.57 4.09
N PRO A 180 -17.10 -1.74 4.44
CA PRO A 180 -17.22 -0.38 3.89
C PRO A 180 -16.03 0.53 4.21
N ASP A 181 -15.53 0.49 5.46
CA ASP A 181 -14.37 1.27 5.90
C ASP A 181 -13.09 0.78 5.18
N VAL A 182 -12.90 -0.54 5.08
CA VAL A 182 -11.81 -1.13 4.28
C VAL A 182 -11.88 -0.68 2.81
N ALA A 183 -13.08 -0.65 2.21
CA ALA A 183 -13.28 -0.26 0.82
C ALA A 183 -12.89 1.21 0.61
N GLU A 184 -13.32 2.10 1.50
CA GLU A 184 -12.98 3.52 1.48
C GLU A 184 -11.46 3.74 1.64
N ARG A 185 -10.85 3.12 2.66
CA ARG A 185 -9.40 3.16 2.90
C ARG A 185 -8.56 2.50 1.82
N ALA A 186 -9.13 1.59 1.04
CA ALA A 186 -8.46 1.02 -0.12
C ALA A 186 -8.74 1.83 -1.41
N GLY A 187 -9.80 2.62 -1.49
CA GLY A 187 -10.25 3.20 -2.77
C GLY A 187 -10.79 2.11 -3.70
N HIS A 188 -11.61 1.23 -3.14
CA HIS A 188 -12.41 0.22 -3.84
C HIS A 188 -13.90 0.54 -3.68
N SER A 189 -14.72 0.08 -4.62
CA SER A 189 -16.14 -0.12 -4.29
C SER A 189 -16.28 -1.33 -3.37
N VAL A 190 -17.32 -1.33 -2.53
CA VAL A 190 -17.62 -2.46 -1.63
C VAL A 190 -17.82 -3.75 -2.44
N ASP A 191 -18.52 -3.68 -3.59
CA ASP A 191 -18.70 -4.83 -4.50
C ASP A 191 -17.37 -5.45 -4.95
N VAL A 192 -16.42 -4.62 -5.38
CA VAL A 192 -15.08 -5.09 -5.79
C VAL A 192 -14.35 -5.71 -4.61
N LEU A 193 -14.46 -5.13 -3.42
CA LEU A 193 -13.86 -5.67 -2.21
C LEU A 193 -14.43 -7.06 -1.88
N LEU A 194 -15.75 -7.20 -1.85
CA LEU A 194 -16.43 -8.47 -1.55
C LEU A 194 -16.06 -9.55 -2.58
N ARG A 195 -16.03 -9.20 -3.87
CA ARG A 195 -15.65 -10.15 -4.93
C ARG A 195 -14.21 -10.65 -4.79
N VAL A 196 -13.27 -9.77 -4.44
CA VAL A 196 -11.84 -10.11 -4.35
C VAL A 196 -11.49 -10.80 -3.03
N TYR A 197 -12.15 -10.44 -1.94
CA TYR A 197 -11.80 -10.88 -0.58
C TYR A 197 -12.89 -11.71 0.12
N ALA A 198 -13.86 -12.26 -0.62
CA ALA A 198 -14.92 -13.12 -0.08
C ALA A 198 -14.38 -14.17 0.91
N LYS A 199 -13.30 -14.86 0.54
CA LYS A 199 -12.66 -15.89 1.37
C LYS A 199 -12.13 -15.37 2.72
N CYS A 200 -11.70 -14.11 2.79
CA CYS A 200 -11.26 -13.49 4.05
C CYS A 200 -12.44 -13.15 4.96
N ILE A 201 -13.61 -12.89 4.39
CA ILE A 201 -14.83 -12.54 5.12
C ILE A 201 -15.52 -13.81 5.63
N ASP A 202 -15.56 -14.86 4.81
CA ASP A 202 -16.15 -16.16 5.18
C ASP A 202 -15.43 -16.78 6.39
N GLY A 203 -14.12 -16.59 6.52
CA GLY A 203 -13.29 -17.08 7.62
C GLY A 203 -13.40 -16.30 8.94
N GLN A 204 -14.29 -15.31 9.04
CA GLN A 204 -14.45 -14.47 10.24
C GLN A 204 -15.68 -14.80 11.08
N ARG A 205 -16.36 -15.91 10.80
CA ARG A 205 -17.60 -16.27 11.50
C ARG A 205 -17.43 -16.30 13.01
N GLU A 206 -16.36 -16.90 13.51
CA GLU A 206 -16.07 -17.01 14.94
C GLU A 206 -15.76 -15.65 15.57
N ILE A 207 -15.00 -14.79 14.88
CA ILE A 207 -14.69 -13.42 15.34
C ILE A 207 -15.97 -12.57 15.39
N ALA A 208 -16.83 -12.69 14.36
CA ALA A 208 -18.11 -12.00 14.32
C ALA A 208 -19.04 -12.47 15.45
N ASN A 209 -19.10 -13.79 15.69
CA ASN A 209 -19.88 -14.35 16.80
C ASN A 209 -19.38 -13.85 18.15
N GLN A 210 -18.06 -13.79 18.37
CA GLN A 210 -17.49 -13.28 19.62
C GLN A 210 -17.87 -11.82 19.84
N ARG A 211 -17.78 -10.96 18.82
CA ARG A 211 -18.18 -9.55 18.92
C ARG A 211 -19.66 -9.38 19.22
N ILE A 212 -20.52 -10.22 18.64
CA ILE A 212 -21.95 -10.24 18.94
C ILE A 212 -22.16 -10.67 20.41
N ALA A 213 -21.46 -11.70 20.88
CA ALA A 213 -21.53 -12.16 22.26
C ALA A 213 -21.07 -11.09 23.26
N ASP A 214 -19.98 -10.38 22.96
CA ASP A 214 -19.47 -9.28 23.78
C ASP A 214 -20.48 -8.11 23.85
N ALA A 215 -21.14 -7.78 22.74
CA ALA A 215 -22.14 -6.73 22.68
C ALA A 215 -23.46 -7.09 23.39
N LEU A 216 -23.80 -8.38 23.46
CA LEU A 216 -24.99 -8.87 24.17
C LEU A 216 -24.76 -9.04 25.67
N THR A 217 -23.50 -9.06 26.13
CA THR A 217 -23.14 -9.13 27.55
C THR A 217 -22.86 -7.76 28.18
N THR A 218 -22.94 -6.68 27.39
CA THR A 218 -22.90 -5.28 27.83
C THR A 218 -24.31 -4.75 28.01
#